data_AF-A0A942VC17-F1
#
_entry.id   AF-A0A942VC17-F1
#
_cell.length_a   1.000
_cell.length_b   1.000
_cell.length_c   1.000
_cell.angle_alpha   90.00
_cell.angle_beta   90.00
_cell.angle_gamma   90.00
#
_symmetry.space_group_name_H-M   'P 1'
#
loop_
_entity.id
_entity.type
_entity.pdbx_description
1 polymer ?
#
loop_
_entity_poly.entity_id
_entity_poly.type
_entity_poly.pdbx_seq_one_letter_code
_entity_poly.pdbx_strand_id
1 'polypeptide(L)'
;ASLGFTDTISECPGSYVKCPADSTKGKCDFEASPGDLKYSLRTSDHNGWLLCNGRSYSSSQYPELYSAISGSFGSYLPNYSGYFLKAAATSYASNLKTAQQAGLPNITGSFFVSNVQYLSNNQHGASTSGAFTRSMTAGTQGQSWTPHGARYSFSASNSNSIYGRSSTVTPQNYSANVFIYAGRKKK
;
A
#
# COMPACT_ATOMS: atom_id res chain seq x y z
N ALA A 1 42.27 -32.80 3.66
CA ALA A 1 41.38 -33.63 2.82
C ALA A 1 40.06 -32.90 2.68
N SER A 2 39.57 -32.70 1.45
CA SER A 2 38.21 -32.19 1.21
C SER A 2 37.22 -33.17 1.84
N LEU A 3 36.25 -32.69 2.63
CA LEU A 3 35.29 -33.50 3.39
C LEU A 3 34.28 -34.28 2.51
N GLY A 4 34.57 -34.48 1.23
CA GLY A 4 33.76 -35.30 0.32
C GLY A 4 32.43 -34.69 -0.09
N PHE A 5 32.06 -33.49 0.40
CA PHE A 5 30.90 -32.75 -0.07
C PHE A 5 31.12 -32.31 -1.53
N THR A 6 30.57 -33.07 -2.47
CA THR A 6 30.50 -32.71 -3.89
C THR A 6 29.30 -31.81 -4.19
N ASP A 7 28.32 -31.77 -3.30
CA ASP A 7 27.17 -30.89 -3.40
C ASP A 7 27.59 -29.48 -3.03
N THR A 8 27.37 -28.54 -3.95
CA THR A 8 27.50 -27.12 -3.63
C THR A 8 26.43 -26.76 -2.59
N ILE A 9 26.73 -25.91 -1.59
CA ILE A 9 25.76 -25.45 -0.55
C ILE A 9 24.42 -24.93 -1.16
N SER A 10 24.42 -24.59 -2.46
CA SER A 10 23.25 -24.29 -3.28
C SER A 10 22.25 -25.43 -3.50
N GLU A 11 22.62 -26.70 -3.28
CA GLU A 11 21.78 -27.88 -3.57
C GLU A 11 21.47 -28.64 -2.27
N CYS A 12 20.39 -28.27 -1.58
CA CYS A 12 19.70 -29.21 -0.67
C CYS A 12 18.52 -29.84 -1.38
N PRO A 13 18.56 -31.15 -1.68
CA PRO A 13 17.43 -31.87 -2.26
C PRO A 13 16.26 -32.07 -1.28
N GLY A 14 16.34 -31.55 -0.04
CA GLY A 14 15.29 -31.62 0.99
C GLY A 14 15.64 -30.81 2.26
N SER A 15 15.05 -31.16 3.41
CA SER A 15 15.33 -30.51 4.71
C SER A 15 16.74 -30.77 5.25
N TYR A 16 17.47 -31.73 4.68
CA TYR A 16 18.80 -32.14 5.11
C TYR A 16 19.68 -32.54 3.93
N VAL A 17 20.99 -32.30 4.04
CA VAL A 17 22.04 -32.90 3.21
C VAL A 17 22.73 -33.97 4.05
N LYS A 18 22.83 -35.20 3.53
CA LYS A 18 23.58 -36.26 4.21
C LYS A 18 25.07 -36.01 4.05
N CYS A 19 25.81 -36.16 5.14
CA CYS A 19 27.26 -36.17 5.09
C CYS A 19 27.73 -37.38 4.26
N PRO A 20 28.66 -37.21 3.30
CA PRO A 20 29.22 -38.34 2.56
C PRO A 20 30.12 -39.24 3.41
N ALA A 21 30.67 -38.72 4.52
CA ALA A 21 31.66 -39.40 5.34
C ALA A 21 31.07 -40.17 6.53
N ASP A 22 29.83 -39.90 6.93
CA ASP A 22 29.19 -40.53 8.10
C ASP A 22 27.65 -40.49 8.02
N SER A 23 26.97 -40.86 9.11
CA SER A 23 25.51 -40.84 9.21
C SER A 23 24.91 -39.49 9.61
N THR A 24 25.74 -38.46 9.80
CA THR A 24 25.29 -37.12 10.18
C THR A 24 24.60 -36.43 9.00
N LYS A 25 23.77 -35.44 9.34
CA LYS A 25 22.97 -34.68 8.38
C LYS A 25 23.13 -33.19 8.68
N GLY A 26 23.55 -32.41 7.69
CA GLY A 26 23.44 -30.96 7.75
C GLY A 26 21.99 -30.55 7.57
N LYS A 27 21.40 -29.85 8.53
CA LYS A 27 20.07 -29.26 8.37
C LYS A 27 20.17 -28.09 7.41
N CYS A 28 19.30 -28.08 6.41
CA CYS A 28 19.17 -26.94 5.52
C CYS A 28 18.24 -25.95 6.21
N ASP A 29 18.81 -25.01 6.94
CA ASP A 29 18.04 -23.94 7.55
C ASP A 29 17.60 -22.98 6.43
N PHE A 30 16.36 -23.19 5.98
CA PHE A 30 15.67 -22.21 5.16
C PHE A 30 15.17 -21.12 6.11
N GLU A 31 15.77 -19.94 6.04
CA GLU A 31 15.31 -18.77 6.81
C GLU A 31 13.90 -18.30 6.39
N ALA A 32 13.41 -18.74 5.23
CA ALA A 32 12.10 -18.39 4.71
C ALA A 32 11.28 -19.65 4.35
N SER A 33 9.99 -19.61 4.66
CA SER A 33 8.98 -20.60 4.29
C SER A 33 8.14 -20.12 3.11
N PRO A 34 7.65 -21.01 2.22
CA PRO A 34 6.82 -20.60 1.10
C PRO A 34 5.60 -19.78 1.57
N GLY A 35 5.41 -18.60 0.98
CA GLY A 35 4.43 -17.62 1.42
C GLY A 35 5.00 -16.43 2.18
N ASP A 36 6.24 -16.53 2.69
CA ASP A 36 6.90 -15.41 3.37
C ASP A 36 7.13 -14.25 2.41
N LEU A 37 6.99 -13.04 2.93
CA LEU A 37 7.20 -11.80 2.18
C LEU A 37 8.50 -11.13 2.59
N LYS A 38 9.15 -10.47 1.63
CA LYS A 38 10.26 -9.55 1.91
C LYS A 38 10.20 -8.34 1.00
N TYR A 39 10.89 -7.28 1.43
CA TYR A 39 11.17 -6.12 0.62
C TYR A 39 12.57 -6.22 0.02
N SER A 40 12.73 -5.78 -1.23
CA SER A 40 14.03 -5.72 -1.90
C SER A 40 14.04 -4.62 -2.96
N LEU A 41 15.23 -4.08 -3.26
CA LEU A 41 15.43 -3.19 -4.41
C LEU A 41 15.62 -3.98 -5.73
N ARG A 42 15.71 -5.32 -5.67
CA ARG A 42 15.77 -6.16 -6.88
C ARG A 42 14.50 -6.03 -7.70
N THR A 43 14.64 -6.19 -9.02
CA THR A 43 13.56 -5.98 -9.99
C THR A 43 13.13 -7.25 -10.73
N SER A 44 13.75 -8.40 -10.43
CA SER A 44 13.45 -9.69 -11.03
C SER A 44 13.48 -10.81 -9.99
N ASP A 45 12.81 -11.92 -10.27
CA ASP A 45 12.86 -13.12 -9.44
C ASP A 45 14.30 -13.54 -9.11
N HIS A 46 14.51 -14.10 -7.92
CA HIS A 46 15.83 -14.56 -7.51
C HIS A 46 15.79 -15.55 -6.34
N ASN A 47 16.65 -16.56 -6.34
CA ASN A 47 16.85 -17.47 -5.18
C ASN A 47 15.53 -18.02 -4.59
N GLY A 48 14.57 -18.40 -5.43
CA GLY A 48 13.25 -18.89 -4.99
C GLY A 48 12.26 -17.80 -4.57
N TRP A 49 12.61 -16.52 -4.70
CA TRP A 49 11.73 -15.39 -4.46
C TRP A 49 11.14 -14.90 -5.77
N LEU A 50 9.82 -14.78 -5.82
CA LEU A 50 9.08 -14.32 -6.99
C LEU A 50 8.55 -12.92 -6.75
N LEU A 51 8.68 -12.05 -7.75
CA LEU A 51 8.18 -10.67 -7.66
C LEU A 51 6.65 -10.64 -7.58
N CYS A 52 6.10 -9.94 -6.58
CA CYS A 52 4.65 -9.80 -6.38
C CYS A 52 4.02 -8.75 -7.31
N ASN A 53 3.93 -9.07 -8.60
CA ASN A 53 3.38 -8.19 -9.64
C ASN A 53 2.09 -8.71 -10.30
N GLY A 54 1.42 -9.72 -9.72
CA GLY A 54 0.16 -10.24 -10.26
C GLY A 54 0.27 -11.26 -11.39
N ARG A 55 1.48 -11.56 -11.89
CA ARG A 55 1.65 -12.53 -12.98
C ARG A 55 1.32 -13.96 -12.54
N SER A 56 1.04 -14.83 -13.49
CA SER A 56 0.91 -16.27 -13.24
C SER A 56 2.26 -16.91 -12.90
N TYR A 57 2.20 -18.01 -12.15
CA TYR A 57 3.34 -18.86 -11.85
C TYR A 57 2.97 -20.34 -12.02
N SER A 58 3.98 -21.20 -12.15
CA SER A 58 3.77 -22.64 -12.27
C SER A 58 3.54 -23.26 -10.89
N SER A 59 2.30 -23.66 -10.61
CA SER A 59 1.94 -24.37 -9.37
C SER A 59 2.60 -25.76 -9.27
N SER A 60 2.91 -26.40 -10.41
CA SER A 60 3.67 -27.66 -10.42
C SER A 60 5.14 -27.46 -10.03
N GLN A 61 5.76 -26.35 -10.44
CA GLN A 61 7.14 -26.00 -10.04
C GLN A 61 7.23 -25.52 -8.60
N TYR A 62 6.16 -24.89 -8.08
CA TYR A 62 6.08 -24.32 -6.74
C TYR A 62 4.83 -24.79 -5.96
N PRO A 63 4.72 -26.09 -5.66
CA PRO A 63 3.52 -26.67 -5.06
C PRO A 63 3.30 -26.21 -3.61
N GLU A 64 4.37 -25.93 -2.86
CA GLU A 64 4.26 -25.43 -1.48
C GLU A 64 3.74 -24.00 -1.45
N LEU A 65 4.18 -23.14 -2.38
CA LEU A 65 3.61 -21.81 -2.55
C LEU A 65 2.13 -21.92 -2.92
N TYR A 66 1.78 -22.79 -3.87
CA TYR A 66 0.39 -23.01 -4.26
C TYR A 66 -0.48 -23.42 -3.07
N SER A 67 0.00 -24.34 -2.23
CA SER A 67 -0.68 -24.69 -0.99
C SER A 67 -0.90 -23.48 -0.08
N ALA A 68 0.11 -22.61 0.06
CA ALA A 68 0.04 -21.44 0.93
C ALA A 68 -0.89 -20.32 0.43
N ILE A 69 -1.03 -20.12 -0.89
CA ILE A 69 -1.67 -18.91 -1.44
C ILE A 69 -2.89 -19.16 -2.35
N SER A 70 -3.12 -20.40 -2.79
CA SER A 70 -4.16 -20.72 -3.80
C SER A 70 -5.57 -20.30 -3.40
N GLY A 71 -5.92 -20.37 -2.11
CA GLY A 71 -7.24 -19.96 -1.62
C GLY A 71 -7.56 -18.48 -1.84
N SER A 72 -6.55 -17.62 -2.02
CA SER A 72 -6.74 -16.18 -2.23
C SER A 72 -6.30 -15.71 -3.61
N PHE A 73 -5.25 -16.31 -4.18
CA PHE A 73 -4.66 -15.86 -5.44
C PHE A 73 -4.66 -16.93 -6.54
N GLY A 74 -5.08 -18.16 -6.24
CA GLY A 74 -5.03 -19.28 -7.18
C GLY A 74 -3.62 -19.52 -7.74
N SER A 75 -3.51 -19.52 -9.07
CA SER A 75 -2.24 -19.68 -9.80
C SER A 75 -1.58 -18.35 -10.18
N TYR A 76 -1.96 -17.26 -9.50
CA TYR A 76 -1.38 -15.93 -9.68
C TYR A 76 -0.60 -15.52 -8.43
N LEU A 77 0.47 -14.76 -8.63
CA LEU A 77 1.17 -14.11 -7.53
C LEU A 77 0.33 -12.92 -7.04
N PRO A 78 0.47 -12.52 -5.76
CA PRO A 78 -0.11 -11.26 -5.30
C PRO A 78 0.42 -10.09 -6.14
N ASN A 79 -0.39 -9.04 -6.31
CA ASN A 79 0.06 -7.75 -6.84
C ASN A 79 0.04 -6.72 -5.71
N TYR A 80 1.23 -6.39 -5.19
CA TYR A 80 1.36 -5.40 -4.11
C TYR A 80 1.80 -4.02 -4.61
N SER A 81 1.82 -3.80 -5.93
CA SER A 81 2.23 -2.53 -6.53
C SER A 81 1.34 -1.39 -6.05
N GLY A 82 1.94 -0.38 -5.41
CA GLY A 82 1.23 0.79 -4.88
C GLY A 82 0.48 0.56 -3.56
N TYR A 83 0.56 -0.64 -2.96
CA TYR A 83 -0.06 -0.93 -1.67
C TYR A 83 0.94 -0.83 -0.51
N PHE A 84 0.46 -0.35 0.64
CA PHE A 84 1.16 -0.49 1.91
C PHE A 84 0.72 -1.77 2.60
N LEU A 85 1.66 -2.61 3.02
CA LEU A 85 1.33 -3.79 3.82
C LEU A 85 1.16 -3.39 5.29
N LYS A 86 0.05 -3.82 5.89
CA LYS A 86 -0.22 -3.65 7.31
C LYS A 86 -0.28 -5.00 8.01
N ALA A 87 0.04 -5.00 9.31
CA ALA A 87 -0.16 -6.18 10.14
C ALA A 87 -1.65 -6.56 10.18
N ALA A 88 -1.91 -7.86 10.20
CA ALA A 88 -3.27 -8.36 10.41
C ALA A 88 -3.73 -8.00 11.83
N ALA A 89 -4.98 -7.58 11.95
CA ALA A 89 -5.63 -7.34 13.24
C ALA A 89 -6.61 -8.47 13.54
N THR A 90 -6.73 -8.86 14.81
CA THR A 90 -7.51 -10.01 15.29
C THR A 90 -9.01 -9.92 14.96
N SER A 91 -9.55 -8.71 14.84
CA SER A 91 -10.93 -8.43 14.39
C SER A 91 -11.12 -8.52 12.87
N TYR A 92 -10.06 -8.80 12.10
CA TYR A 92 -10.01 -8.75 10.64
C TYR A 92 -9.26 -9.94 10.02
N ALA A 93 -9.29 -11.12 10.64
CA ALA A 93 -8.67 -12.34 10.11
C ALA A 93 -9.11 -12.65 8.65
N SER A 94 -10.30 -12.18 8.24
CA SER A 94 -10.85 -12.30 6.88
C SER A 94 -10.17 -11.43 5.81
N ASN A 95 -9.34 -10.45 6.19
CA ASN A 95 -8.68 -9.53 5.25
C ASN A 95 -7.22 -9.90 4.95
N LEU A 96 -6.70 -10.96 5.58
CA LEU A 96 -5.38 -11.48 5.22
C LEU A 96 -5.42 -11.90 3.74
N LYS A 97 -4.42 -11.48 2.95
CA LYS A 97 -4.31 -11.79 1.51
C LYS A 97 -5.33 -11.08 0.60
N THR A 98 -6.06 -10.07 1.09
CA THR A 98 -7.05 -9.32 0.30
C THR A 98 -6.63 -7.87 0.13
N ALA A 99 -6.72 -7.33 -1.09
CA ALA A 99 -6.46 -5.92 -1.35
C ALA A 99 -7.56 -5.05 -0.72
N GLN A 100 -7.15 -3.97 -0.05
CA GLN A 100 -8.08 -3.03 0.59
C GLN A 100 -7.90 -1.65 -0.03
N GLN A 101 -9.01 -1.04 -0.44
CA GLN A 101 -9.01 0.31 -0.95
C GLN A 101 -8.71 1.32 0.16
N ALA A 102 -8.18 2.47 -0.23
CA ALA A 102 -8.03 3.58 0.69
C ALA A 102 -9.40 3.98 1.26
N GLY A 103 -9.47 4.20 2.57
CA GLY A 103 -10.67 4.62 3.26
C GLY A 103 -10.31 5.51 4.44
N LEU A 104 -10.72 6.78 4.37
CA LEU A 104 -10.58 7.73 5.46
C LEU A 104 -11.94 7.94 6.14
N PRO A 105 -11.97 8.26 7.44
CA PRO A 105 -13.16 8.78 8.08
C PRO A 105 -13.72 9.97 7.32
N ASN A 106 -15.05 10.11 7.34
CA ASN A 106 -15.71 11.24 6.72
C ASN A 106 -15.28 12.56 7.41
N ILE A 107 -15.07 13.62 6.63
CA ILE A 107 -14.80 14.96 7.13
C ILE A 107 -16.08 15.76 6.97
N THR A 108 -16.78 16.03 8.07
CA THR A 108 -18.04 16.76 8.06
C THR A 108 -18.00 17.96 8.99
N GLY A 109 -18.86 18.94 8.69
CA GLY A 109 -19.07 20.13 9.48
C GLY A 109 -20.16 20.97 8.82
N SER A 110 -20.78 21.86 9.59
CA SER A 110 -21.73 22.84 9.09
C SER A 110 -21.46 24.18 9.76
N PHE A 111 -21.80 25.25 9.05
CA PHE A 111 -21.81 26.58 9.63
C PHE A 111 -23.00 27.35 9.10
N PHE A 112 -23.50 28.27 9.92
CA PHE A 112 -24.58 29.18 9.59
C PHE A 112 -23.99 30.59 9.47
N VAL A 113 -24.37 31.32 8.42
CA VAL A 113 -23.93 32.70 8.22
C VAL A 113 -25.16 33.60 8.25
N SER A 114 -25.30 34.39 9.31
CA SER A 114 -26.32 35.44 9.41
C SER A 114 -25.77 36.77 8.91
N ASN A 115 -26.63 37.58 8.28
CA ASN A 115 -26.35 38.97 7.90
C ASN A 115 -25.05 39.17 7.10
N VAL A 116 -24.90 38.51 5.95
CA VAL A 116 -23.83 38.87 4.99
C VAL A 116 -24.18 40.22 4.36
N GLN A 117 -24.00 41.30 5.12
CA GLN A 117 -24.31 42.65 4.66
C GLN A 117 -23.23 43.14 3.68
N TYR A 118 -23.70 43.91 2.70
CA TYR A 118 -22.85 44.62 1.76
C TYR A 118 -22.17 45.79 2.47
N LEU A 119 -20.91 45.61 2.85
CA LEU A 119 -20.04 46.72 3.21
C LEU A 119 -19.18 47.00 1.98
N SER A 120 -19.52 48.10 1.29
CA SER A 120 -18.97 48.61 0.03
C SER A 120 -17.47 48.91 0.06
N ASN A 121 -16.82 48.61 1.16
CA ASN A 121 -15.47 49.02 1.51
C ASN A 121 -14.69 47.87 2.15
N ASN A 122 -14.85 46.62 1.72
CA ASN A 122 -14.00 45.49 2.15
C ASN A 122 -13.91 45.30 3.70
N GLN A 123 -14.80 45.94 4.45
CA GLN A 123 -14.75 46.02 5.90
C GLN A 123 -15.69 44.96 6.47
N HIS A 124 -15.05 43.87 6.89
CA HIS A 124 -15.32 43.08 8.09
C HIS A 124 -16.71 42.43 8.25
N GLY A 125 -16.69 41.10 8.23
CA GLY A 125 -17.79 40.25 8.70
C GLY A 125 -17.43 38.76 8.77
N ALA A 126 -16.50 38.29 7.93
CA ALA A 126 -15.94 36.95 8.04
C ALA A 126 -14.50 36.91 7.54
N SER A 127 -13.54 37.02 8.47
CA SER A 127 -12.15 36.67 8.21
C SER A 127 -12.05 35.15 8.05
N THR A 128 -11.62 34.68 6.88
CA THR A 128 -11.31 33.27 6.67
C THR A 128 -9.82 33.03 6.93
N SER A 129 -9.49 31.88 7.51
CA SER A 129 -8.11 31.46 7.74
C SER A 129 -7.96 29.97 7.44
N GLY A 130 -6.71 29.54 7.23
CA GLY A 130 -6.38 28.15 6.93
C GLY A 130 -7.07 27.66 5.65
N ALA A 131 -7.86 26.60 5.76
CA ALA A 131 -8.45 25.90 4.62
C ALA A 131 -9.60 26.67 3.98
N PHE A 132 -10.10 27.70 4.65
CA PHE A 132 -11.27 28.43 4.20
C PHE A 132 -10.89 29.67 3.40
N THR A 133 -11.61 29.88 2.30
CA THR A 133 -11.55 31.10 1.48
C THR A 133 -12.94 31.65 1.29
N ARG A 134 -13.04 32.98 1.20
CA ARG A 134 -14.27 33.70 0.86
C ARG A 134 -14.11 34.39 -0.49
N SER A 135 -15.07 34.19 -1.37
CA SER A 135 -15.25 35.01 -2.58
C SER A 135 -16.63 35.66 -2.59
N MET A 136 -16.72 36.86 -3.15
CA MET A 136 -18.00 37.55 -3.33
C MET A 136 -18.57 37.19 -4.70
N THR A 137 -19.85 36.85 -4.74
CA THR A 137 -20.59 36.75 -6.00
C THR A 137 -21.34 38.06 -6.20
N ALA A 138 -20.99 38.81 -7.25
CA ALA A 138 -21.69 40.05 -7.58
C ALA A 138 -23.16 39.74 -7.92
N GLY A 139 -24.08 40.47 -7.31
CA GLY A 139 -25.47 40.48 -7.73
C GLY A 139 -25.65 41.43 -8.90
N THR A 140 -26.62 41.15 -9.78
CA THR A 140 -26.96 42.04 -10.90
C THR A 140 -27.40 43.40 -10.39
N GLN A 141 -26.74 44.49 -10.81
CA GLN A 141 -27.14 45.86 -10.46
C GLN A 141 -28.53 46.17 -11.02
N GLY A 142 -29.47 46.58 -10.18
CA GLY A 142 -30.77 47.11 -10.63
C GLY A 142 -31.95 47.02 -9.67
N GLN A 143 -31.79 46.53 -8.43
CA GLN A 143 -32.89 46.45 -7.45
C GLN A 143 -32.46 46.99 -6.08
N SER A 144 -33.38 47.69 -5.40
CA SER A 144 -33.21 48.36 -4.09
C SER A 144 -32.73 47.42 -2.97
N TRP A 145 -32.85 46.11 -3.18
CA TRP A 145 -32.29 45.04 -2.36
C TRP A 145 -31.57 44.05 -3.28
N THR A 146 -30.31 44.31 -3.64
CA THR A 146 -29.53 43.34 -4.41
C THR A 146 -28.99 42.28 -3.42
N PRO A 147 -29.46 41.01 -3.45
CA PRO A 147 -28.96 40.00 -2.53
C PRO A 147 -27.55 39.62 -2.98
N HIS A 148 -26.59 39.90 -2.11
CA HIS A 148 -25.21 39.60 -2.37
C HIS A 148 -24.76 38.40 -1.54
N GLY A 149 -24.43 37.32 -2.24
CA GLY A 149 -23.95 36.09 -1.62
C GLY A 149 -22.43 36.13 -1.40
N ALA A 150 -21.98 35.65 -0.24
CA ALA A 150 -20.60 35.23 -0.06
C ALA A 150 -20.50 33.72 -0.29
N ARG A 151 -19.58 33.30 -1.15
CA ARG A 151 -19.22 31.89 -1.29
C ARG A 151 -18.06 31.60 -0.35
N TYR A 152 -18.29 30.71 0.60
CA TYR A 152 -17.23 30.10 1.39
C TYR A 152 -16.83 28.78 0.73
N SER A 153 -15.54 28.58 0.56
CA SER A 153 -14.99 27.36 0.00
C SER A 153 -13.98 26.77 0.97
N PHE A 154 -13.96 25.44 1.04
CA PHE A 154 -12.99 24.68 1.81
C PHE A 154 -12.01 24.02 0.85
N SER A 155 -10.72 24.28 1.07
CA SER A 155 -9.62 23.59 0.41
C SER A 155 -8.47 23.47 1.39
N ALA A 156 -8.21 22.25 1.88
CA ALA A 156 -7.13 22.00 2.83
C ALA A 156 -5.74 22.41 2.28
N SER A 157 -5.58 22.44 0.95
CA SER A 157 -4.35 22.89 0.28
C SER A 157 -4.00 24.36 0.56
N ASN A 158 -4.99 25.18 0.94
CA ASN A 158 -4.75 26.57 1.35
C ASN A 158 -4.03 26.67 2.70
N SER A 159 -4.21 25.69 3.60
CA SER A 159 -3.49 25.63 4.88
C SER A 159 -2.09 25.06 4.74
N ASN A 160 -1.94 24.04 3.90
CA ASN A 160 -0.68 23.34 3.71
C ASN A 160 -0.66 22.68 2.32
N SER A 161 0.38 22.95 1.56
CA SER A 161 0.52 22.46 0.19
C SER A 161 0.65 20.94 0.07
N ILE A 162 0.78 20.18 1.18
CA ILE A 162 0.73 18.71 1.13
C ILE A 162 -0.66 18.18 0.74
N TYR A 163 -1.73 18.89 1.07
CA TYR A 163 -3.09 18.49 0.70
C TYR A 163 -3.33 18.77 -0.79
N GLY A 164 -3.97 17.84 -1.49
CA GLY A 164 -4.24 17.95 -2.93
C GLY A 164 -3.06 17.59 -3.86
N ARG A 165 -1.89 17.21 -3.33
CA ARG A 165 -0.74 16.74 -4.14
C ARG A 165 -0.92 15.36 -4.76
N SER A 166 -1.82 14.55 -4.21
CA SER A 166 -2.15 13.22 -4.68
C SER A 166 -3.67 13.05 -4.66
N SER A 167 -4.20 12.27 -5.60
CA SER A 167 -5.63 11.91 -5.67
C SER A 167 -6.03 10.87 -4.61
N THR A 168 -5.05 10.30 -3.90
CA THR A 168 -5.25 9.36 -2.77
C THR A 168 -4.31 9.70 -1.62
N VAL A 169 -4.53 9.11 -0.45
CA VAL A 169 -3.64 9.29 0.70
C VAL A 169 -2.32 8.59 0.42
N THR A 170 -1.25 9.36 0.28
CA THR A 170 0.10 8.85 0.07
C THR A 170 1.03 9.41 1.15
N PRO A 171 1.31 8.65 2.22
CA PRO A 171 2.34 9.02 3.18
C PRO A 171 3.70 9.17 2.49
N GLN A 172 4.57 10.00 3.04
CA GLN A 172 5.97 10.05 2.60
C GLN A 172 6.57 8.65 2.72
N ASN A 173 7.12 8.13 1.62
CA ASN A 173 7.62 6.76 1.56
C ASN A 173 8.82 6.65 0.63
N TYR A 174 9.68 5.67 0.91
CA TYR A 174 10.54 5.06 -0.09
C TYR A 174 9.91 3.73 -0.50
N SER A 175 9.88 3.45 -1.81
CA SER A 175 9.29 2.22 -2.34
C SER A 175 10.36 1.15 -2.55
N ALA A 176 10.01 -0.08 -2.21
CA ALA A 176 10.78 -1.29 -2.52
C ALA A 176 9.84 -2.35 -3.11
N ASN A 177 10.39 -3.25 -3.90
CA ASN A 177 9.62 -4.34 -4.47
C ASN A 177 9.32 -5.38 -3.39
N VAL A 178 8.08 -5.89 -3.41
CA VAL A 178 7.67 -7.00 -2.56
C VAL A 178 7.89 -8.30 -3.31
N PHE A 179 8.54 -9.25 -2.65
CA PHE A 179 8.74 -10.60 -3.14
C PHE A 179 8.07 -11.60 -2.20
N ILE A 180 7.59 -12.69 -2.76
CA ILE A 180 7.08 -13.84 -2.02
C ILE A 180 8.03 -15.02 -2.21
N TYR A 181 8.38 -15.69 -1.13
CA TYR A 181 9.20 -16.89 -1.22
C TYR A 181 8.33 -18.03 -1.76
N ALA A 182 8.76 -18.63 -2.86
CA ALA A 182 8.08 -19.73 -3.51
C ALA A 182 8.68 -21.10 -3.15
N GLY A 183 9.81 -21.10 -2.44
CA GLY A 183 10.65 -22.28 -2.30
C GLY A 183 11.56 -22.50 -3.51
N ARG A 184 12.22 -23.65 -3.55
CA ARG A 184 13.07 -24.03 -4.68
C ARG A 184 12.21 -24.53 -5.83
N LYS A 185 12.60 -24.13 -7.04
CA LYS A 185 11.98 -24.60 -8.28
C LYS A 185 12.18 -26.11 -8.39
N LYS A 186 11.08 -26.89 -8.40
CA LYS A 186 11.17 -28.33 -8.68
C LYS A 186 11.54 -28.53 -10.15
N LYS A 187 12.45 -29.47 -10.40
CA LYS A 187 12.87 -29.89 -11.75
C LYS A 187 11.76 -30.66 -12.43
#